data_AF-E0Z7D0-F1
#
_entry.id   AF-E0Z7D0-F1
#
_cell.length_a   1.000
_cell.length_b   1.000
_cell.length_c   1.000
_cell.angle_alpha   90.00
_cell.angle_beta   90.00
_cell.angle_gamma   90.00
#
_symmetry.space_group_name_H-M   'P 1'
#
loop_
_entity.id
_entity.type
_entity.pdbx_description
1 polymer ?
#
loop_
_entity_poly.entity_id
_entity_poly.type
_entity_poly.pdbx_seq_one_letter_code
_entity_poly.pdbx_strand_id
1 'polypeptide(L)'
;EDGSLLDTRFCEKELLQVIDHQPVFSYIDDPTNPSYALMLQLREVLVDESLRLSCLGKDGESDHNSEAADASVVLSNWVFGRIPLFQQELKARLEDEVPKARERFDKGDFPIANRINKCRTYPIYRFVRSELGTDLLTGPKWRSPGEDIEKVFEGICEGKMGEVILKCLDAWRGCAGPFTPRAYPASPAAFNTSYWAWFDNTKSPSATSGRGFWSAQQQQVL
;
A
#
# COMPACT_ATOMS: atom_id res chain seq x y z
N GLU A 1 12.14 35.35 4.40
CA GLU A 1 11.25 34.89 3.33
C GLU A 1 10.06 34.23 3.99
N ASP A 2 9.02 35.03 4.23
CA ASP A 2 7.86 34.64 5.03
C ASP A 2 6.98 33.66 4.27
N GLY A 3 6.79 32.49 4.86
CA GLY A 3 6.22 31.32 4.23
C GLY A 3 4.72 31.42 3.99
N SER A 4 4.32 31.17 2.75
CA SER A 4 2.98 30.75 2.32
C SER A 4 2.63 29.33 2.82
N LEU A 5 2.86 29.09 4.11
CA LEU A 5 2.80 27.80 4.80
C LEU A 5 1.37 27.31 5.12
N LEU A 6 0.32 28.04 4.72
CA LEU A 6 -1.05 27.72 5.12
C LEU A 6 -1.76 26.79 4.12
N ASP A 7 -1.62 27.00 2.81
CA ASP A 7 -2.41 26.24 1.81
C ASP A 7 -1.72 24.98 1.27
N THR A 8 -0.38 24.95 1.22
CA THR A 8 0.37 23.75 0.77
C THR A 8 0.30 22.58 1.76
N ARG A 9 -0.06 22.84 3.03
CA ARG A 9 -0.27 21.79 4.05
C ARG A 9 -1.47 20.89 3.75
N PHE A 10 -2.45 21.37 2.97
CA PHE A 10 -3.62 20.57 2.65
C PHE A 10 -3.28 19.44 1.66
N CYS A 11 -2.41 19.72 0.69
CA CYS A 11 -2.02 18.77 -0.34
C CYS A 11 -1.16 17.61 0.20
N GLU A 12 -0.34 17.83 1.24
CA GLU A 12 0.52 16.78 1.82
C GLU A 12 -0.29 15.54 2.26
N LYS A 13 -1.44 15.76 2.92
CA LYS A 13 -2.29 14.67 3.38
C LYS A 13 -2.84 13.85 2.22
N GLU A 14 -3.27 14.50 1.15
CA GLU A 14 -3.82 13.84 -0.04
C GLU A 14 -2.73 13.05 -0.79
N LEU A 15 -1.52 13.60 -0.89
CA LEU A 15 -0.37 12.91 -1.46
C LEU A 15 0.01 11.66 -0.63
N LEU A 16 -0.01 11.75 0.71
CA LEU A 16 0.21 10.60 1.58
C LEU A 16 -0.90 9.55 1.43
N GLN A 17 -2.15 9.97 1.28
CA GLN A 17 -3.26 9.05 1.01
C GLN A 17 -3.09 8.31 -0.33
N VAL A 18 -2.60 8.97 -1.39
CA VAL A 18 -2.27 8.29 -2.64
C VAL A 18 -1.24 7.18 -2.39
N ILE A 19 -0.18 7.48 -1.63
CA ILE A 19 0.88 6.51 -1.32
C ILE A 19 0.35 5.32 -0.51
N ASP A 20 -0.47 5.57 0.53
CA ASP A 20 -1.01 4.53 1.41
C ASP A 20 -1.92 3.53 0.68
N HIS A 21 -2.60 4.00 -0.36
CA HIS A 21 -3.57 3.19 -1.10
C HIS A 21 -3.03 2.62 -2.41
N GLN A 22 -1.84 3.06 -2.85
CA GLN A 22 -1.19 2.49 -4.02
C GLN A 22 -0.42 1.22 -3.64
N PRO A 23 -0.73 0.05 -4.23
CA PRO A 23 0.02 -1.17 -3.97
C PRO A 23 1.50 -1.02 -4.36
N VAL A 24 2.42 -1.19 -3.42
CA VAL A 24 3.87 -0.95 -3.63
C VAL A 24 4.41 -1.73 -4.84
N PHE A 25 4.06 -3.02 -4.98
CA PHE A 25 4.54 -3.87 -6.07
C PHE A 25 3.97 -3.51 -7.46
N SER A 26 3.07 -2.54 -7.56
CA SER A 26 2.58 -2.05 -8.85
C SER A 26 3.50 -1.01 -9.51
N TYR A 27 4.46 -0.46 -8.76
CA TYR A 27 5.36 0.59 -9.28
C TYR A 27 6.81 0.47 -8.82
N ILE A 28 7.11 -0.33 -7.79
CA ILE A 28 8.44 -0.30 -7.14
C ILE A 28 9.60 -0.81 -8.01
N ASP A 29 9.31 -1.49 -9.11
CA ASP A 29 10.29 -1.92 -10.11
C ASP A 29 10.82 -0.74 -10.95
N ASP A 30 9.98 0.26 -11.22
CA ASP A 30 10.37 1.55 -11.80
C ASP A 30 9.51 2.68 -11.16
N PRO A 31 9.86 3.14 -9.94
CA PRO A 31 9.03 4.05 -9.16
C PRO A 31 8.94 5.45 -9.79
N THR A 32 9.75 5.73 -10.80
CA THR A 32 9.82 7.03 -11.50
C THR A 32 9.07 7.04 -12.81
N ASN A 33 8.50 5.90 -13.20
CA ASN A 33 7.80 5.76 -14.46
C ASN A 33 6.56 6.68 -14.49
N PRO A 34 6.48 7.63 -15.43
CA PRO A 34 5.33 8.54 -15.50
C PRO A 34 4.03 7.84 -15.90
N SER A 35 4.09 6.62 -16.42
CA SER A 35 2.93 5.81 -16.80
C SER A 35 2.44 4.91 -15.66
N TYR A 36 3.20 4.80 -14.56
CA TYR A 36 2.77 4.03 -13.39
C TYR A 36 1.82 4.85 -12.51
N ALA A 37 0.93 4.12 -11.82
CA ALA A 37 -0.16 4.71 -11.07
C ALA A 37 0.32 5.69 -9.99
N LEU A 38 1.49 5.48 -9.37
CA LEU A 38 2.05 6.41 -8.38
C LEU A 38 2.28 7.80 -8.97
N MET A 39 3.06 7.91 -10.05
CA MET A 39 3.41 9.21 -10.65
C MET A 39 2.20 9.87 -11.31
N LEU A 40 1.26 9.07 -11.83
CA LEU A 40 0.00 9.56 -12.39
C LEU A 40 -0.90 10.17 -11.31
N GLN A 41 -1.13 9.45 -10.21
CA GLN A 41 -2.04 9.90 -9.15
C GLN A 41 -1.47 11.07 -8.35
N LEU A 42 -0.15 11.09 -8.09
CA LEU A 42 0.49 12.25 -7.46
C LEU A 42 0.36 13.51 -8.34
N ARG A 43 0.48 13.35 -9.67
CA ARG A 43 0.25 14.46 -10.61
C ARG A 43 -1.21 14.90 -10.59
N GLU A 44 -2.15 13.96 -10.62
CA GLU A 44 -3.58 14.22 -10.59
C GLU A 44 -3.97 15.05 -9.37
N VAL A 45 -3.54 14.64 -8.16
CA VAL A 45 -3.79 15.39 -6.93
C VAL A 45 -3.24 16.82 -7.00
N LEU A 46 -2.01 17.00 -7.49
CA LEU A 46 -1.40 18.32 -7.61
C LEU A 46 -2.11 19.21 -8.63
N VAL A 47 -2.57 18.64 -9.75
CA VAL A 47 -3.32 19.36 -10.78
C VAL A 47 -4.71 19.72 -10.26
N ASP A 48 -5.43 18.78 -9.65
CA ASP A 48 -6.75 19.02 -9.10
C ASP A 48 -6.72 20.09 -8.00
N GLU A 49 -5.70 20.08 -7.15
CA GLU A 49 -5.49 21.12 -6.15
C GLU A 49 -5.23 22.49 -6.79
N SER A 50 -4.40 22.55 -7.86
CA SER A 50 -4.17 23.79 -8.60
C SER A 50 -5.47 24.33 -9.23
N LEU A 51 -6.34 23.45 -9.73
CA LEU A 51 -7.64 23.82 -10.28
C LEU A 51 -8.60 24.28 -9.19
N ARG A 52 -8.63 23.60 -8.04
CA ARG A 52 -9.44 23.98 -6.88
C ARG A 52 -9.08 25.39 -6.38
N LEU A 53 -7.79 25.69 -6.28
CA LEU A 53 -7.29 27.03 -5.94
C LEU A 53 -7.70 28.09 -6.97
N SER A 54 -7.83 27.73 -8.26
CA SER A 54 -8.31 28.69 -9.28
C SER A 54 -9.81 29.02 -9.15
N CYS A 55 -10.60 28.16 -8.50
CA CYS A 55 -12.05 28.32 -8.32
C CYS A 55 -12.45 29.01 -7.02
N LEU A 56 -11.58 28.99 -6.00
CA LEU A 56 -11.82 29.59 -4.67
C LEU A 56 -12.15 31.10 -4.70
N GLY A 57 -11.77 31.81 -5.76
CA GLY A 57 -12.10 33.23 -5.95
C GLY A 57 -13.47 33.53 -6.56
N LYS A 58 -14.32 32.52 -6.83
CA LYS A 58 -15.60 32.70 -7.57
C LYS A 58 -16.88 32.51 -6.75
N ASP A 59 -16.83 31.89 -5.58
CA ASP A 59 -18.03 31.52 -4.80
C ASP A 59 -18.32 32.53 -3.67
N GLY A 60 -18.35 33.82 -3.99
CA GLY A 60 -18.69 34.89 -3.05
C GLY A 60 -19.49 36.00 -3.73
N GLU A 61 -20.81 35.97 -3.54
CA GLU A 61 -21.72 37.05 -3.91
C GLU A 61 -21.43 38.30 -3.06
N SER A 62 -20.59 39.22 -3.57
CA SER A 62 -20.64 40.69 -3.37
C SER A 62 -19.32 41.35 -3.80
N ASP A 63 -19.40 42.07 -4.92
CA ASP A 63 -18.70 43.26 -5.46
C ASP A 63 -17.50 43.96 -4.74
N HIS A 64 -16.79 43.36 -3.79
CA HIS A 64 -15.58 43.92 -3.21
C HIS A 64 -14.55 42.81 -2.93
N ASN A 65 -13.75 42.44 -3.94
CA ASN A 65 -12.35 41.99 -3.82
C ASN A 65 -11.81 41.45 -5.16
N SER A 66 -11.48 42.34 -6.10
CA SER A 66 -10.73 41.93 -7.32
C SER A 66 -9.34 41.39 -6.97
N GLU A 67 -8.71 41.92 -5.91
CA GLU A 67 -7.37 41.52 -5.46
C GLU A 67 -7.30 40.07 -4.93
N ALA A 68 -8.36 39.55 -4.31
CA ALA A 68 -8.39 38.18 -3.79
C ALA A 68 -8.55 37.14 -4.90
N ALA A 69 -9.36 37.44 -5.92
CA ALA A 69 -9.47 36.62 -7.11
C ALA A 69 -8.15 36.59 -7.90
N ASP A 70 -7.49 37.74 -8.02
CA ASP A 70 -6.17 37.84 -8.65
C ASP A 70 -5.09 37.06 -7.86
N ALA A 71 -5.12 37.12 -6.53
CA ALA A 71 -4.19 36.36 -5.67
C ALA A 71 -4.37 34.84 -5.80
N SER A 72 -5.62 34.36 -5.88
CA SER A 72 -5.96 32.93 -6.03
C SER A 72 -5.46 32.37 -7.36
N VAL A 73 -5.58 33.14 -8.45
CA VAL A 73 -5.09 32.79 -9.79
C VAL A 73 -3.56 32.81 -9.86
N VAL A 74 -2.91 33.77 -9.18
CA VAL A 74 -1.45 33.80 -9.05
C VAL A 74 -0.95 32.59 -8.28
N LEU A 75 -1.61 32.20 -7.19
CA LEU A 75 -1.26 31.03 -6.41
C LEU A 75 -1.47 29.73 -7.20
N SER A 76 -2.58 29.58 -7.94
CA SER A 76 -2.83 28.39 -8.77
C SER A 76 -1.76 28.22 -9.84
N ASN A 77 -1.40 29.31 -10.53
CA ASN A 77 -0.34 29.28 -11.55
C ASN A 77 1.03 28.97 -10.94
N TRP A 78 1.29 29.48 -9.75
CA TRP A 78 2.52 29.17 -9.00
C TRP A 78 2.59 27.69 -8.62
N VAL A 79 1.51 27.12 -8.05
CA VAL A 79 1.44 25.69 -7.70
C VAL A 79 1.60 24.82 -8.95
N PHE A 80 0.88 25.13 -10.03
CA PHE A 80 0.98 24.40 -11.30
C PHE A 80 2.40 24.45 -11.87
N GLY A 81 3.06 25.62 -11.81
CA GLY A 81 4.45 25.79 -12.23
C GLY A 81 5.48 25.04 -11.37
N ARG A 82 5.13 24.66 -10.13
CA ARG A 82 5.99 23.88 -9.23
C ARG A 82 5.89 22.37 -9.45
N ILE A 83 4.83 21.87 -10.10
CA ILE A 83 4.63 20.43 -10.35
C ILE A 83 5.84 19.78 -11.05
N PRO A 84 6.41 20.34 -12.13
CA PRO A 84 7.56 19.72 -12.79
C PRO A 84 8.79 19.64 -11.89
N LEU A 85 9.02 20.66 -11.05
CA LEU A 85 10.13 20.68 -10.09
C LEU A 85 9.95 19.59 -9.02
N PHE A 86 8.74 19.47 -8.47
CA PHE A 86 8.41 18.42 -7.52
C PHE A 86 8.62 17.03 -8.12
N GLN A 87 8.13 16.78 -9.34
CA GLN A 87 8.31 15.49 -10.01
C GLN A 87 9.79 15.17 -10.26
N GLN A 88 10.60 16.16 -10.61
CA GLN A 88 12.04 15.99 -10.82
C GLN A 88 12.77 15.67 -9.51
N GLU A 89 12.47 16.40 -8.43
CA GLU A 89 13.07 16.15 -7.11
C GLU A 89 12.64 14.79 -6.54
N LEU A 90 11.35 14.45 -6.65
CA LEU A 90 10.83 13.16 -6.22
C LEU A 90 11.49 12.02 -6.97
N LYS A 91 11.65 12.16 -8.29
CA LYS A 91 12.36 11.20 -9.13
C LYS A 91 13.78 10.96 -8.62
N ALA A 92 14.56 12.02 -8.44
CA ALA A 92 15.93 11.92 -7.96
C ALA A 92 16.04 11.26 -6.57
N ARG A 93 15.06 11.52 -5.69
CA ARG A 93 14.98 10.90 -4.36
C ARG A 93 14.60 9.42 -4.43
N LEU A 94 13.62 9.05 -5.25
CA LEU A 94 13.16 7.66 -5.37
C LEU A 94 14.23 6.75 -5.99
N GLU A 95 14.97 7.24 -6.98
CA GLU A 95 16.10 6.51 -7.59
C GLU A 95 17.20 6.17 -6.58
N ASP A 96 17.38 7.02 -5.56
CA ASP A 96 18.40 6.84 -4.52
C ASP A 96 17.88 6.04 -3.30
N GLU A 97 16.68 6.35 -2.81
CA GLU A 97 16.14 5.77 -1.57
C GLU A 97 15.60 4.34 -1.75
N VAL A 98 14.99 4.01 -2.90
CA VAL A 98 14.41 2.67 -3.12
C VAL A 98 15.49 1.57 -3.13
N PRO A 99 16.60 1.70 -3.88
CA PRO A 99 17.69 0.74 -3.83
C PRO A 99 18.33 0.63 -2.43
N LYS A 100 18.52 1.77 -1.75
CA LYS A 100 19.04 1.78 -0.37
C LYS A 100 18.14 1.04 0.60
N ALA A 101 16.83 1.24 0.51
CA ALA A 101 15.85 0.53 1.32
C ALA A 101 15.90 -0.98 1.04
N ARG A 102 16.05 -1.38 -0.23
CA ARG A 102 16.21 -2.79 -0.61
C ARG A 102 17.52 -3.39 -0.07
N GLU A 103 18.63 -2.67 -0.18
CA GLU A 103 19.91 -3.12 0.35
C GLU A 103 19.87 -3.30 1.88
N ARG A 104 19.24 -2.37 2.62
CA ARG A 104 19.01 -2.50 4.06
C ARG A 104 18.18 -3.74 4.39
N PHE A 105 17.12 -3.98 3.63
CA PHE A 105 16.28 -5.17 3.78
C PHE A 105 17.09 -6.46 3.57
N ASP A 106 17.91 -6.52 2.51
CA ASP A 106 18.73 -7.71 2.21
C ASP A 106 19.85 -7.93 3.26
N LYS A 107 20.33 -6.86 3.91
CA LYS A 107 21.24 -6.91 5.07
C LYS A 107 20.58 -7.31 6.39
N GLY A 108 19.24 -7.39 6.43
CA GLY A 108 18.48 -7.69 7.64
C GLY A 108 18.26 -6.50 8.57
N ASP A 109 18.50 -5.28 8.10
CA ASP A 109 18.14 -4.06 8.81
C ASP A 109 16.67 -3.72 8.52
N PHE A 110 15.81 -4.04 9.50
CA PHE A 110 14.36 -3.84 9.40
C PHE A 110 13.92 -2.74 10.36
N PRO A 111 13.75 -1.48 9.89
CA PRO A 111 13.20 -0.39 10.71
C PRO A 111 11.82 -0.74 11.26
N ILE A 112 11.03 -1.48 10.49
CA ILE A 112 9.73 -2.03 10.88
C ILE A 112 9.88 -3.54 11.01
N ALA A 113 9.77 -4.05 12.24
CA ALA A 113 9.87 -5.48 12.50
C ALA A 113 8.80 -6.27 11.75
N ASN A 114 9.16 -7.46 11.26
CA ASN A 114 8.23 -8.35 10.57
C ASN A 114 7.06 -8.72 11.50
N ARG A 115 5.83 -8.45 11.05
CA ARG A 115 4.60 -8.65 11.82
C ARG A 115 4.37 -10.10 12.21
N ILE A 116 4.93 -11.05 11.44
CA ILE A 116 4.82 -12.48 11.74
C ILE A 116 5.35 -12.83 13.14
N ASN A 117 6.31 -12.07 13.67
CA ASN A 117 6.86 -12.27 15.01
C ASN A 117 5.82 -12.08 16.13
N LYS A 118 4.71 -11.39 15.83
CA LYS A 118 3.59 -11.15 16.76
C LYS A 118 2.38 -12.04 16.46
N CYS A 119 2.49 -12.99 15.53
CA CYS A 119 1.40 -13.87 15.13
C CYS A 119 1.51 -15.23 15.82
N ARG A 120 0.37 -15.88 16.08
CA ARG A 120 0.33 -17.27 16.59
C ARG A 120 0.94 -18.28 15.60
N THR A 121 0.97 -17.95 14.32
CA THR A 121 1.58 -18.73 13.24
C THR A 121 3.10 -18.57 13.15
N TYR A 122 3.71 -17.75 14.02
CA TYR A 122 5.16 -17.56 14.07
C TYR A 122 5.96 -18.87 14.16
N PRO A 123 5.56 -19.90 14.94
CA PRO A 123 6.30 -21.16 15.00
C PRO A 123 6.51 -21.80 13.62
N ILE A 124 5.51 -21.74 12.73
CA ILE A 124 5.62 -22.26 11.36
C ILE A 124 6.65 -21.46 10.56
N TYR A 125 6.57 -20.13 10.61
CA TYR A 125 7.53 -19.27 9.91
C TYR A 125 8.96 -19.49 10.41
N ARG A 126 9.16 -19.57 11.73
CA ARG A 126 10.47 -19.85 12.35
C ARG A 126 11.00 -21.23 11.96
N PHE A 127 10.16 -22.26 11.98
CA PHE A 127 10.54 -23.60 11.56
C PHE A 127 11.07 -23.59 10.11
N VAL A 128 10.30 -23.02 9.18
CA VAL A 128 10.66 -23.00 7.76
C VAL A 128 11.89 -22.11 7.50
N ARG A 129 11.96 -20.90 8.07
CA ARG A 129 13.02 -19.92 7.78
C ARG A 129 14.30 -20.13 8.58
N SER A 130 14.20 -20.48 9.85
CA SER A 130 15.36 -20.58 10.75
C SER A 130 15.83 -22.01 10.95
N GLU A 131 14.93 -22.97 11.17
CA GLU A 131 15.31 -24.35 11.49
C GLU A 131 15.65 -25.17 10.23
N LEU A 132 14.86 -25.02 9.16
CA LEU A 132 15.10 -25.70 7.89
C LEU A 132 16.03 -24.92 6.94
N GLY A 133 16.38 -23.67 7.26
CA GLY A 133 17.31 -22.86 6.46
C GLY A 133 16.81 -22.51 5.05
N THR A 134 15.50 -22.39 4.87
CA THR A 134 14.93 -21.83 3.63
C THR A 134 15.14 -20.32 3.57
N ASP A 135 15.11 -19.73 2.38
CA ASP A 135 15.37 -18.30 2.19
C ASP A 135 14.31 -17.68 1.27
N LEU A 136 14.22 -16.36 1.24
CA LEU A 136 13.35 -15.68 0.30
C LEU A 136 13.86 -15.93 -1.14
N LEU A 137 13.01 -16.52 -1.96
CA LEU A 137 13.30 -16.79 -3.36
C LEU A 137 13.32 -15.48 -4.15
N THR A 138 14.45 -15.24 -4.82
CA THR A 138 14.66 -14.04 -5.63
C THR A 138 15.45 -14.43 -6.87
N GLY A 139 15.11 -13.86 -8.04
CA GLY A 139 15.78 -14.17 -9.31
C GLY A 139 17.32 -14.08 -9.30
N PRO A 140 17.95 -13.11 -8.60
CA PRO A 140 19.41 -13.02 -8.54
C PRO A 140 20.12 -14.12 -7.72
N LYS A 141 19.39 -14.90 -6.91
CA LYS A 141 19.98 -15.99 -6.11
C LYS A 141 19.95 -17.29 -6.92
N TRP A 142 21.01 -18.09 -6.83
CA TRP A 142 21.17 -19.36 -7.55
C TRP A 142 20.34 -20.53 -7.00
N ARG A 143 19.55 -20.29 -5.95
CA ARG A 143 18.73 -21.30 -5.28
C ARG A 143 17.42 -21.54 -6.03
N SER A 144 17.10 -22.80 -6.32
CA SER A 144 15.83 -23.17 -6.94
C SER A 144 14.68 -23.26 -5.92
N PRO A 145 13.42 -23.05 -6.34
CA PRO A 145 12.26 -23.32 -5.48
C PRO A 145 12.20 -24.79 -5.01
N GLY A 146 12.69 -25.74 -5.84
CA GLY A 146 12.70 -27.17 -5.52
C GLY A 146 13.53 -27.49 -4.29
N GLU A 147 14.73 -26.90 -4.16
CA GLU A 147 15.60 -27.11 -3.00
C GLU A 147 14.94 -26.73 -1.66
N ASP A 148 14.20 -25.62 -1.62
CA ASP A 148 13.51 -25.20 -0.39
C ASP A 148 12.25 -26.03 -0.14
N ILE A 149 11.57 -26.53 -1.18
CA ILE A 149 10.45 -27.47 -1.04
C ILE A 149 10.93 -28.80 -0.48
N GLU A 150 12.04 -29.34 -0.98
CA GLU A 150 12.63 -30.60 -0.51
C GLU A 150 12.97 -30.55 0.98
N LYS A 151 13.62 -29.49 1.45
CA LYS A 151 13.91 -29.30 2.89
C LYS A 151 12.65 -29.31 3.76
N VAL A 152 11.59 -28.65 3.29
CA VAL A 152 10.30 -28.62 4.01
C VAL A 152 9.64 -30.00 4.01
N PHE A 153 9.69 -30.70 2.87
CA PHE A 153 9.17 -32.05 2.75
C PHE A 153 9.91 -33.03 3.67
N GLU A 154 11.24 -33.01 3.68
CA GLU A 154 12.07 -33.81 4.59
C GLU A 154 11.71 -33.52 6.06
N GLY A 155 11.61 -32.25 6.45
CA GLY A 155 11.21 -31.88 7.81
C GLY A 155 9.80 -32.34 8.21
N ILE A 156 8.89 -32.46 7.25
CA ILE A 156 7.56 -33.05 7.45
C ILE A 156 7.68 -34.58 7.60
N CYS A 157 8.43 -35.25 6.73
CA CYS A 157 8.65 -36.71 6.79
C CYS A 157 9.32 -37.15 8.10
N GLU A 158 10.18 -36.31 8.67
CA GLU A 158 10.79 -36.53 10.00
C GLU A 158 9.83 -36.30 11.18
N GLY A 159 8.59 -35.87 10.92
CA GLY A 159 7.57 -35.65 11.95
C GLY A 159 7.69 -34.34 12.72
N LYS A 160 8.65 -33.47 12.39
CA LYS A 160 8.93 -32.21 13.13
C LYS A 160 7.78 -31.20 13.07
N MET A 161 6.97 -31.24 12.00
CA MET A 161 5.85 -30.32 11.79
C MET A 161 4.75 -30.44 12.87
N GLY A 162 4.52 -31.63 13.42
CA GLY A 162 3.46 -31.85 14.41
C GLY A 162 3.63 -30.98 15.65
N GLU A 163 4.83 -30.91 16.20
CA GLU A 163 5.14 -30.07 17.36
C GLU A 163 4.99 -28.58 17.05
N VAL A 164 5.34 -28.15 15.84
CA VAL A 164 5.23 -26.76 15.40
C VAL A 164 3.77 -26.32 15.34
N ILE A 165 2.89 -27.18 14.81
CA ILE A 165 1.44 -26.92 14.77
C ILE A 165 0.85 -26.85 16.18
N LEU A 166 1.27 -27.76 17.07
CA LEU A 166 0.81 -27.73 18.47
C LEU A 166 1.22 -26.44 19.18
N LYS A 167 2.44 -25.92 18.92
CA LYS A 167 2.88 -24.62 19.43
C LYS A 167 2.01 -23.46 18.93
N CYS A 168 1.51 -23.50 17.69
CA CYS A 168 0.58 -22.49 17.17
C CYS A 168 -0.78 -22.49 17.89
N LEU A 169 -1.14 -23.60 18.53
CA LEU A 169 -2.42 -23.82 19.20
C LEU A 169 -2.32 -23.82 20.72
N ASP A 170 -1.16 -23.47 21.29
CA ASP A 170 -0.89 -23.52 22.74
C ASP A 170 -1.91 -22.74 23.58
N ALA A 171 -2.37 -21.60 23.06
CA ALA A 171 -3.32 -20.71 23.69
C ALA A 171 -4.78 -21.02 23.31
N TRP A 172 -5.03 -22.04 22.47
CA TRP A 172 -6.38 -22.40 22.07
C TRP A 172 -7.05 -23.27 23.14
N ARG A 173 -8.21 -22.82 23.62
CA ARG A 173 -8.95 -23.46 24.72
C ARG A 173 -9.90 -24.58 24.27
N GLY A 174 -9.75 -25.07 23.04
CA GLY A 174 -10.64 -26.09 22.47
C GLY A 174 -12.05 -25.60 22.13
N CYS A 175 -12.33 -24.30 22.29
CA CYS A 175 -13.61 -23.70 21.97
C CYS A 175 -13.48 -22.64 20.86
N ALA A 176 -14.59 -22.46 20.15
CA ALA A 176 -14.73 -21.41 19.16
C ALA A 176 -14.69 -20.03 19.84
N GLY A 177 -14.13 -19.02 19.18
CA GLY A 177 -13.98 -17.68 19.74
C GLY A 177 -15.34 -17.03 20.06
N PRO A 178 -15.38 -15.94 20.86
CA PRO A 178 -16.64 -15.26 21.21
C PRO A 178 -17.41 -14.69 20.00
N PHE A 179 -16.77 -14.64 18.82
CA PHE A 179 -17.34 -14.14 17.58
C PHE A 179 -17.48 -15.20 16.48
N THR A 180 -17.33 -16.49 16.79
CA THR A 180 -17.69 -17.53 15.80
C THR A 180 -19.21 -17.57 15.63
N PRO A 181 -19.74 -17.37 14.42
CA PRO A 181 -21.17 -17.46 14.17
C PRO A 181 -21.70 -18.84 14.60
N ARG A 182 -22.90 -18.87 15.19
CA ARG A 182 -23.61 -20.07 15.68
C ARG A 182 -23.73 -21.14 14.59
N ALA A 183 -24.17 -22.33 15.00
CA ALA A 183 -24.43 -23.54 14.22
C ALA A 183 -25.40 -23.42 13.01
N TYR A 184 -25.79 -22.20 12.60
CA TYR A 184 -26.40 -21.96 11.30
C TYR A 184 -25.35 -21.38 10.36
N PRO A 185 -25.19 -21.91 9.14
CA PRO A 185 -24.24 -21.35 8.18
C PRO A 185 -24.62 -19.89 7.92
N ALA A 186 -23.69 -18.97 8.18
CA ALA A 186 -23.87 -17.55 7.90
C ALA A 186 -23.85 -17.22 6.39
N SER A 187 -23.74 -18.24 5.53
CA SER A 187 -23.80 -18.08 4.08
C SER A 187 -24.57 -19.24 3.44
N PRO A 188 -25.58 -18.96 2.59
CA PRO A 188 -26.21 -19.98 1.75
C PRO A 188 -25.30 -20.42 0.58
N ALA A 189 -24.11 -19.83 0.43
CA ALA A 189 -23.20 -20.19 -0.64
C ALA A 189 -22.59 -21.58 -0.34
N ALA A 190 -23.19 -22.60 -0.93
CA ALA A 190 -22.60 -23.93 -1.02
C ALA A 190 -21.15 -23.84 -1.52
N PHE A 191 -20.30 -24.76 -1.05
CA PHE A 191 -18.93 -24.97 -1.52
C PHE A 191 -18.91 -25.24 -3.02
N ASN A 192 -18.99 -24.20 -3.82
CA ASN A 192 -18.96 -24.24 -5.26
C ASN A 192 -17.84 -23.33 -5.73
N THR A 193 -16.84 -23.96 -6.35
CA THR A 193 -15.62 -23.33 -6.85
C THR A 193 -15.89 -22.28 -7.93
N SER A 194 -17.08 -22.25 -8.53
CA SER A 194 -17.48 -21.19 -9.46
C SER A 194 -17.74 -19.82 -8.80
N TYR A 195 -17.94 -19.76 -7.47
CA TYR A 195 -18.03 -18.48 -6.75
C TYR A 195 -16.66 -17.90 -6.36
N TRP A 196 -15.57 -18.60 -6.65
CA TRP A 196 -14.21 -18.16 -6.34
C TRP A 196 -13.67 -17.21 -7.41
N ALA A 197 -14.53 -16.42 -8.04
CA ALA A 197 -14.20 -15.42 -9.05
C ALA A 197 -13.43 -14.20 -8.49
N TRP A 198 -12.94 -14.25 -7.25
CA TRP A 198 -12.13 -13.19 -6.65
C TRP A 198 -10.79 -12.98 -7.36
N PHE A 199 -10.29 -13.99 -8.09
CA PHE A 199 -9.13 -13.87 -8.97
C PHE A 199 -9.43 -13.13 -10.30
N ASP A 200 -10.66 -13.14 -10.79
CA ASP A 200 -10.99 -12.51 -12.09
C ASP A 200 -11.07 -10.98 -12.00
N ASN A 201 -11.27 -10.44 -10.79
CA ASN A 201 -11.32 -9.00 -10.54
C ASN A 201 -9.96 -8.36 -10.23
N THR A 202 -8.84 -9.10 -10.29
CA THR A 202 -7.50 -8.52 -10.17
C THR A 202 -6.92 -8.07 -11.50
N LYS A 203 -7.75 -7.80 -12.52
CA LYS A 203 -7.33 -6.82 -13.53
C LYS A 203 -7.10 -5.52 -12.76
N SER A 204 -5.83 -5.20 -12.54
CA SER A 204 -5.39 -3.90 -12.07
C SER A 204 -6.29 -2.85 -12.70
N PRO A 205 -6.90 -1.94 -11.93
CA PRO A 205 -7.58 -0.82 -12.54
C PRO A 205 -6.58 -0.21 -13.53
N SER A 206 -6.95 -0.29 -14.81
CA SER A 206 -6.12 0.24 -15.88
C SER A 206 -5.73 1.65 -15.48
N ALA A 207 -4.49 2.04 -15.71
CA ALA A 207 -3.99 3.40 -15.42
C ALA A 207 -4.80 4.53 -16.11
N THR A 208 -5.84 4.17 -16.86
CA THR A 208 -6.80 5.02 -17.55
C THR A 208 -8.14 5.20 -16.84
N SER A 209 -8.45 4.48 -15.75
CA SER A 209 -9.67 4.73 -14.96
C SER A 209 -9.42 5.83 -13.94
N GLY A 210 -9.39 7.08 -14.40
CA GLY A 210 -9.14 8.30 -13.62
C GLY A 210 -10.23 8.68 -12.60
N ARG A 211 -10.80 7.70 -11.88
CA ARG A 211 -11.57 7.88 -10.62
C ARG A 211 -11.57 6.57 -9.84
N GLY A 212 -10.48 6.30 -9.13
CA GLY A 212 -10.46 5.30 -8.07
C GLY A 212 -11.16 5.82 -6.82
N PHE A 213 -12.49 5.85 -6.82
CA PHE A 213 -13.37 5.64 -5.66
C PHE A 213 -12.89 6.16 -4.28
N TRP A 214 -12.74 7.48 -4.11
CA TRP A 214 -12.52 8.13 -2.79
C TRP A 214 -13.81 8.68 -2.15
N SER A 215 -14.98 8.18 -2.53
CA SER A 215 -16.25 8.66 -1.97
C SER A 215 -17.33 7.59 -1.94
N ALA A 216 -17.29 6.69 -0.97
CA ALA A 216 -18.48 6.03 -0.40
C ALA A 216 -18.13 5.06 0.74
N GLN A 217 -17.60 5.55 1.86
CA GLN A 217 -17.67 4.76 3.11
C GLN A 217 -17.48 5.55 4.43
N GLN A 218 -17.75 6.86 4.42
CA GLN A 218 -17.66 7.66 5.64
C GLN A 218 -18.91 8.52 5.95
N GLN A 219 -20.09 8.03 5.57
CA GLN A 219 -21.37 8.54 6.06
C GLN A 219 -22.32 7.39 6.35
N GLN A 220 -22.13 6.74 7.51
CA GLN A 220 -23.20 6.13 8.31
C GLN A 220 -22.59 5.55 9.60
N VAL A 221 -22.17 6.42 10.51
CA VAL A 221 -22.29 6.18 11.96
C VAL A 221 -22.56 7.53 12.62
N LEU A 222 -23.84 7.90 12.64
CA LEU A 222 -24.51 8.59 13.74
C LEU A 222 -25.76 7.77 14.04
#